data_AF-A0A945RPB0-F1
#
_entry.id   AF-A0A945RPB0-F1
#
_cell.length_a   1.000
_cell.length_b   1.000
_cell.length_c   1.000
_cell.angle_alpha   90.00
_cell.angle_beta   90.00
_cell.angle_gamma   90.00
#
_symmetry.space_group_name_H-M   'P 1'
#
loop_
_entity.id
_entity.type
_entity.pdbx_description
1 polymer ?
#
loop_
_entity_poly.entity_id
_entity_poly.type
_entity_poly.pdbx_seq_one_letter_code
_entity_poly.pdbx_strand_id
1 'polypeptide(L)'
;MNNVLNCTGHELKLPNIVDSDGAFVFDERGERYLDLESGIWCTPLGHKNAGVNAAITRQINLLTHAGFCFSNDIVEDAAKAVLSITGFQDGKCVFLSSGSEAIELYSVHVRTRKSLGDMMRKLSDTSSHRSPQFLGTSSFKKPSIAVQNSL
;
A
#
# COMPACT_ATOMS: atom_id res chain seq x y z
N MET A 1 5.76 -11.94 24.30
CA MET A 1 6.33 -10.61 23.97
C MET A 1 5.73 -9.60 24.94
N ASN A 2 6.49 -9.08 25.91
CA ASN A 2 5.93 -8.21 26.97
C ASN A 2 5.99 -6.71 26.64
N ASN A 3 6.79 -6.34 25.64
CA ASN A 3 7.07 -4.94 25.28
C ASN A 3 6.42 -4.52 23.95
N VAL A 4 5.56 -5.37 23.36
CA VAL A 4 4.93 -5.12 22.05
C VAL A 4 3.42 -5.04 22.25
N LEU A 5 2.84 -3.89 21.87
CA LEU A 5 1.39 -3.71 21.84
C LEU A 5 0.82 -4.40 20.58
N ASN A 6 -0.14 -5.30 20.77
CA ASN A 6 -0.86 -5.89 19.65
C ASN A 6 -1.93 -4.93 19.14
N CYS A 7 -1.61 -4.16 18.10
CA CYS A 7 -2.53 -3.22 17.45
C CYS A 7 -3.34 -3.83 16.29
N THR A 8 -3.12 -5.11 15.97
CA THR A 8 -3.81 -5.79 14.85
C THR A 8 -5.20 -6.28 15.23
N GLY A 9 -5.47 -6.47 16.53
CA GLY A 9 -6.71 -7.06 17.02
C GLY A 9 -6.82 -8.57 16.79
N HIS A 10 -5.85 -9.21 16.13
CA HIS A 10 -5.81 -10.64 15.90
C HIS A 10 -5.15 -11.39 17.06
N GLU A 11 -5.68 -12.57 17.38
CA GLU A 11 -5.05 -13.49 18.32
C GLU A 11 -3.73 -14.05 17.75
N LEU A 12 -2.66 -14.02 18.53
CA LEU A 12 -1.36 -14.60 18.14
C LEU A 12 -1.38 -16.12 18.33
N LYS A 13 -1.72 -16.85 17.25
CA LYS A 13 -1.73 -18.32 17.26
C LYS A 13 -0.33 -18.95 17.17
N LEU A 14 0.56 -18.30 16.41
CA LEU A 14 1.94 -18.73 16.19
C LEU A 14 2.87 -17.60 16.68
N PRO A 15 3.37 -17.67 17.93
CA PRO A 15 3.95 -16.51 18.59
C PRO A 15 5.34 -16.13 18.07
N ASN A 16 6.06 -17.01 17.38
CA ASN A 16 7.42 -16.72 16.93
C ASN A 16 7.81 -17.56 15.70
N ILE A 17 7.56 -16.99 14.53
CA ILE A 17 8.02 -17.50 13.24
C ILE A 17 9.42 -16.96 12.99
N VAL A 18 10.39 -17.84 12.75
CA VAL A 18 11.82 -17.50 12.63
C VAL A 18 12.38 -17.73 11.24
N ASP A 19 11.69 -18.53 10.42
CA ASP A 19 12.14 -18.81 9.07
C ASP A 19 11.01 -19.00 8.07
N SER A 20 11.33 -19.00 6.78
CA SER A 20 10.36 -19.21 5.70
C SER A 20 11.01 -19.72 4.42
N ASP A 21 10.25 -20.42 3.58
CA ASP A 21 10.68 -20.89 2.26
C ASP A 21 9.47 -21.20 1.37
N GLY A 22 9.38 -20.56 0.21
CA GLY A 22 8.28 -20.73 -0.72
C GLY A 22 6.93 -20.41 -0.06
N ALA A 23 6.02 -21.37 -0.01
CA ALA A 23 4.71 -21.22 0.63
C ALA A 23 4.71 -21.57 2.14
N PHE A 24 5.88 -21.80 2.76
CA PHE A 24 5.97 -22.28 4.13
C PHE A 24 6.65 -21.27 5.05
N VAL A 25 6.26 -21.31 6.32
CA VAL A 25 6.90 -20.62 7.44
C VAL A 25 7.23 -21.61 8.55
N PHE A 26 8.25 -21.30 9.36
CA PHE A 26 8.78 -22.18 10.38
C PHE A 26 8.88 -21.47 11.73
N ASP A 27 8.44 -22.12 12.81
CA ASP A 27 8.59 -21.62 14.18
C ASP A 27 9.98 -21.91 14.77
N GLU A 28 10.28 -21.42 15.99
CA GLU A 28 11.58 -21.68 16.62
C GLU A 28 11.86 -23.16 16.94
N ARG A 29 10.84 -24.02 16.91
CA ARG A 29 10.98 -25.46 17.13
C ARG A 29 11.23 -26.21 15.83
N GLY A 30 11.18 -25.52 14.69
CA GLY A 30 11.33 -26.09 13.36
C GLY A 30 10.03 -26.67 12.80
N GLU A 31 8.89 -26.44 13.44
CA GLU A 31 7.59 -26.87 12.92
C GLU A 31 7.22 -26.07 11.68
N ARG A 32 6.72 -26.77 10.66
CA ARG A 32 6.44 -26.20 9.34
C ARG A 32 4.95 -25.94 9.14
N TYR A 33 4.61 -24.72 8.75
CA TYR A 33 3.24 -24.27 8.51
C TYR A 33 3.08 -23.81 7.06
N LEU A 34 1.99 -24.21 6.42
CA LEU A 34 1.61 -23.71 5.09
C LEU A 34 0.95 -22.33 5.24
N ASP A 35 1.49 -21.34 4.55
CA ASP A 35 0.96 -19.98 4.48
C ASP A 35 -0.11 -19.89 3.38
N LEU A 36 -1.36 -19.67 3.79
CA LEU A 36 -2.51 -19.50 2.90
C LEU A 36 -2.90 -18.03 2.71
N GLU A 37 -2.15 -17.10 3.30
CA GLU A 37 -2.39 -15.66 3.22
C GLU A 37 -1.30 -14.93 2.40
N SER A 38 -0.19 -15.61 2.07
CA SER A 38 0.99 -14.98 1.46
C SER A 38 1.50 -13.83 2.33
N GLY A 39 1.70 -14.11 3.61
CA GLY A 39 1.95 -13.14 4.67
C GLY A 39 0.68 -12.37 4.99
N ILE A 40 0.59 -11.14 4.46
CA ILE A 40 -0.64 -10.32 4.47
C ILE A 40 -0.88 -9.89 3.02
N TRP A 41 -1.08 -10.88 2.14
CA TRP A 41 -1.23 -10.72 0.69
C TRP A 41 -0.05 -10.00 0.01
N CYS A 42 1.17 -10.16 0.55
CA CYS A 42 2.37 -9.41 0.14
C CYS A 42 3.46 -10.27 -0.50
N THR A 43 3.43 -11.60 -0.36
CA THR A 43 4.47 -12.51 -0.88
C THR A 43 3.97 -13.42 -2.02
N PRO A 44 3.44 -12.89 -3.15
CA PRO A 44 2.85 -13.69 -4.21
C PRO A 44 3.84 -14.61 -4.94
N LEU A 45 5.15 -14.34 -4.85
CA LEU A 45 6.22 -15.17 -5.42
C LEU A 45 6.78 -16.20 -4.42
N GLY A 46 6.14 -16.33 -3.25
CA GLY A 46 6.64 -17.09 -2.13
C GLY A 46 7.66 -16.33 -1.27
N HIS A 47 7.83 -16.79 -0.04
CA HIS A 47 8.84 -16.34 0.89
C HIS A 47 10.25 -16.67 0.39
N LYS A 48 11.22 -15.83 0.76
CA LYS A 48 12.64 -15.94 0.36
C LYS A 48 12.88 -16.18 -1.14
N ASN A 49 12.09 -15.54 -2.00
CA ASN A 49 12.31 -15.64 -3.44
C ASN A 49 13.75 -15.21 -3.81
N ALA A 50 14.54 -16.13 -4.37
CA ALA A 50 15.96 -15.92 -4.63
C ALA A 50 16.23 -14.75 -5.59
N GLY A 51 15.38 -14.54 -6.59
CA GLY A 51 15.51 -13.44 -7.55
C GLY A 51 15.26 -12.08 -6.90
N VAL A 52 14.21 -11.97 -6.07
CA VAL A 52 13.89 -10.75 -5.32
C VAL A 52 15.00 -10.42 -4.33
N ASN A 53 15.43 -11.41 -3.53
CA ASN A 53 16.51 -11.22 -2.55
C ASN A 53 17.80 -10.77 -3.23
N ALA A 54 18.20 -11.40 -4.34
CA ALA A 54 19.39 -11.01 -5.08
C ALA A 54 19.31 -9.57 -5.61
N ALA A 55 18.14 -9.16 -6.13
CA ALA A 55 17.94 -7.79 -6.61
C ALA A 55 18.03 -6.75 -5.47
N ILE A 56 17.40 -7.03 -4.33
CA ILE A 56 17.45 -6.17 -3.13
C ILE A 56 18.89 -6.07 -2.60
N THR A 57 19.56 -7.20 -2.38
CA THR A 57 20.95 -7.23 -1.88
C THR A 57 21.89 -6.48 -2.82
N ARG A 58 21.75 -6.68 -4.13
CA ARG A 58 22.54 -5.94 -5.13
C ARG A 58 22.35 -4.44 -4.97
N GLN A 59 21.09 -3.97 -4.86
CA GLN A 59 20.82 -2.54 -4.77
C GLN A 59 21.28 -1.92 -3.45
N ILE A 60 21.06 -2.59 -2.31
CA ILE A 60 21.49 -2.10 -0.99
C ILE A 60 23.01 -1.93 -0.93
N ASN A 61 23.78 -2.81 -1.57
CA ASN A 61 25.24 -2.70 -1.63
C ASN A 61 25.73 -1.53 -2.49
N LEU A 62 24.87 -0.94 -3.33
CA LEU A 62 25.19 0.23 -4.15
C LEU A 62 24.68 1.52 -3.50
N LEU A 63 23.40 1.55 -3.13
CA LEU A 63 22.74 2.72 -2.57
C LEU A 63 21.48 2.30 -1.81
N THR A 64 21.45 2.59 -0.50
CA THR A 64 20.29 2.32 0.36
C THR A 64 19.16 3.33 0.17
N HIS A 65 19.47 4.64 0.13
CA HIS A 65 18.45 5.69 -0.01
C HIS A 65 19.06 6.98 -0.56
N ALA A 66 18.49 7.52 -1.64
CA ALA A 66 19.01 8.72 -2.30
C ALA A 66 18.49 10.02 -1.67
N GLY A 67 17.26 10.05 -1.14
CA GLY A 67 16.58 11.28 -0.70
C GLY A 67 15.80 11.98 -1.81
N PHE A 68 15.10 13.07 -1.49
CA PHE A 68 14.12 13.70 -2.39
C PHE A 68 14.71 14.50 -3.56
N CYS A 69 15.97 14.92 -3.45
CA CYS A 69 16.60 15.81 -4.43
C CYS A 69 17.49 15.07 -5.46
N PHE A 70 17.45 13.74 -5.48
CA PHE A 70 18.34 12.91 -6.29
C PHE A 70 17.54 11.90 -7.10
N SER A 71 17.93 11.68 -8.36
CA SER A 71 17.30 10.73 -9.27
C SER A 71 17.98 9.37 -9.25
N ASN A 72 17.25 8.32 -9.65
CA ASN A 72 17.78 6.97 -9.83
C ASN A 72 17.05 6.29 -11.00
N ASP A 73 17.80 5.77 -11.96
CA ASP A 73 17.26 5.14 -13.18
C ASP A 73 16.34 3.95 -12.89
N ILE A 74 16.56 3.24 -11.77
CA ILE A 74 15.73 2.11 -11.35
C ILE A 74 14.27 2.52 -11.13
N VAL A 75 14.02 3.76 -10.70
CA VAL A 75 12.66 4.27 -10.48
C VAL A 75 11.94 4.49 -11.81
N GLU A 76 12.67 4.97 -12.83
CA GLU A 76 12.13 5.15 -14.18
C GLU A 76 11.85 3.79 -14.85
N ASP A 77 12.76 2.83 -14.72
CA ASP A 77 12.56 1.47 -15.23
C ASP A 77 11.36 0.77 -14.57
N ALA A 78 11.20 0.93 -13.25
CA ALA A 78 10.03 0.44 -12.54
C ALA A 78 8.74 1.11 -13.04
N ALA A 79 8.75 2.42 -13.28
CA ALA A 79 7.59 3.13 -13.80
C ALA A 79 7.19 2.61 -15.18
N LYS A 80 8.16 2.47 -16.10
CA LYS A 80 7.91 1.90 -17.44
C LYS A 80 7.31 0.50 -17.38
N ALA A 81 7.84 -0.37 -16.52
CA ALA A 81 7.29 -1.72 -16.34
C ALA A 81 5.84 -1.69 -15.86
N VAL A 82 5.51 -0.86 -14.87
CA VAL A 82 4.14 -0.71 -14.34
C VAL A 82 3.19 -0.17 -15.42
N LEU A 83 3.58 0.89 -16.13
CA LEU A 83 2.76 1.49 -17.18
C LEU A 83 2.53 0.51 -18.34
N SER A 84 3.53 -0.30 -18.70
CA SER A 84 3.40 -1.35 -19.70
C SER A 84 2.41 -2.44 -19.28
N ILE A 85 2.46 -2.90 -18.02
CA ILE A 85 1.55 -3.95 -17.50
C ILE A 85 0.11 -3.43 -17.41
N THR A 86 -0.07 -2.18 -17.00
CA THR A 86 -1.39 -1.57 -16.80
C THR A 86 -2.02 -1.02 -18.07
N GLY A 87 -1.24 -0.87 -19.15
CA GLY A 87 -1.71 -0.28 -20.41
C GLY A 87 -1.76 1.25 -20.44
N PHE A 88 -1.24 1.93 -19.42
CA PHE A 88 -1.22 3.40 -19.34
C PHE A 88 0.02 4.01 -19.99
N GLN A 89 0.13 3.96 -21.32
CA GLN A 89 1.33 4.39 -22.05
C GLN A 89 1.75 5.85 -21.77
N ASP A 90 0.79 6.76 -21.59
CA ASP A 90 1.04 8.18 -21.26
C ASP A 90 0.94 8.48 -19.74
N GLY A 91 0.82 7.44 -18.93
CA GLY A 91 0.65 7.57 -17.48
C GLY A 91 1.92 8.05 -16.76
N LYS A 92 1.76 8.34 -15.47
CA LYS A 92 2.85 8.67 -14.55
C LYS A 92 2.69 7.89 -13.25
N CYS A 93 3.80 7.44 -12.69
CA CYS A 93 3.84 6.72 -11.43
C CYS A 93 4.34 7.62 -10.30
N VAL A 94 3.76 7.47 -9.12
CA VAL A 94 4.31 7.95 -7.86
C VAL A 94 4.51 6.72 -6.98
N PHE A 95 5.71 6.53 -6.46
CA PHE A 95 6.05 5.40 -5.60
C PHE A 95 5.91 5.79 -4.13
N LEU A 96 5.22 4.95 -3.37
CA LEU A 96 4.92 5.13 -1.95
C LEU A 96 5.22 3.83 -1.19
N SER A 97 5.27 3.90 0.13
CA SER A 97 5.66 2.76 0.97
C SER A 97 4.48 1.87 1.35
N SER A 98 3.24 2.36 1.22
CA SER A 98 2.05 1.59 1.56
C SER A 98 0.83 1.91 0.68
N GLY A 99 -0.12 0.98 0.64
CA GLY A 99 -1.41 1.20 -0.01
C GLY A 99 -2.26 2.29 0.67
N SER A 100 -2.11 2.47 1.99
CA SER A 100 -2.80 3.52 2.73
C SER A 100 -2.39 4.91 2.25
N GLU A 101 -1.08 5.15 2.10
CA GLU A 101 -0.54 6.40 1.55
C GLU A 101 -1.05 6.65 0.14
N ALA A 102 -1.19 5.60 -0.69
CA ALA A 102 -1.71 5.74 -2.04
C ALA A 102 -3.17 6.23 -2.05
N ILE A 103 -4.02 5.71 -1.16
CA ILE A 103 -5.42 6.15 -1.02
C ILE A 103 -5.52 7.59 -0.52
N GLU A 104 -4.67 7.98 0.43
CA GLU A 104 -4.62 9.35 0.93
C GLU A 104 -4.13 10.32 -0.13
N LEU A 105 -3.01 10.00 -0.79
CA LEU A 105 -2.47 10.80 -1.89
C LEU A 105 -3.51 11.00 -2.98
N TYR A 106 -4.19 9.93 -3.40
CA TYR A 106 -5.27 10.03 -4.38
C TYR A 106 -6.36 11.03 -3.95
N SER A 107 -6.82 10.92 -2.70
CA SER A 107 -7.87 11.78 -2.17
C SER A 107 -7.45 13.25 -2.09
N VAL A 108 -6.21 13.52 -1.69
CA VAL A 108 -5.64 14.87 -1.64
C VAL A 108 -5.41 15.42 -3.05
N HIS A 109 -4.86 14.60 -3.95
CA HIS A 109 -4.57 14.99 -5.33
C HIS A 109 -5.83 15.37 -6.11
N VAL A 110 -6.90 14.56 -6.01
CA VAL A 110 -8.20 14.86 -6.65
C VAL A 110 -8.83 16.13 -6.09
N ARG A 111 -8.68 16.41 -4.78
CA ARG A 111 -9.24 17.61 -4.16
C ARG A 111 -8.49 18.89 -4.55
N THR A 112 -7.18 18.80 -4.69
CA THR A 112 -6.30 19.95 -4.94
C THR A 112 -6.14 20.26 -6.43
N ARG A 113 -6.12 19.24 -7.31
CA ARG A 113 -6.08 19.40 -8.77
C ARG A 113 -7.47 19.40 -9.40
N LYS A 114 -8.29 20.39 -9.06
CA LYS A 114 -9.59 20.65 -9.71
C LYS A 114 -9.51 21.15 -11.16
N SER A 115 -8.34 21.22 -11.80
CA SER A 115 -8.17 21.89 -13.10
C SER A 115 -7.60 21.04 -14.25
N LEU A 116 -7.27 19.76 -14.07
CA LEU A 116 -6.86 18.91 -15.20
C LEU A 116 -8.05 18.10 -15.72
N GLY A 117 -8.91 18.80 -16.48
CA GLY A 117 -9.61 18.34 -17.68
C GLY A 117 -10.52 17.11 -17.65
N ASP A 118 -10.06 15.97 -17.15
CA ASP A 118 -10.75 14.70 -17.29
C ASP A 118 -11.02 14.04 -15.94
N MET A 119 -12.31 13.86 -15.68
CA MET A 119 -12.89 13.43 -14.43
C MET A 119 -12.58 11.95 -14.16
N MET A 120 -11.58 11.64 -13.33
CA MET A 120 -11.44 10.31 -12.72
C MET A 120 -12.68 10.01 -11.83
N ARG A 121 -13.52 9.05 -12.25
CA ARG A 121 -14.64 8.57 -11.43
C ARG A 121 -14.10 7.72 -10.28
N LYS A 122 -14.31 8.18 -9.03
CA LYS A 122 -14.08 7.37 -7.84
C LYS A 122 -15.19 6.31 -7.74
N LEU A 123 -14.83 5.05 -7.96
CA LEU A 123 -15.64 3.90 -7.54
C LEU A 123 -15.13 3.44 -6.18
N SER A 124 -15.95 3.55 -5.15
CA SER A 124 -15.65 2.97 -3.83
C SER A 124 -16.88 2.25 -3.33
N ASP A 125 -16.78 0.94 -3.11
CA ASP A 125 -17.79 0.16 -2.40
C ASP A 125 -17.58 0.28 -0.89
N THR A 126 -18.68 0.43 -0.16
CA THR A 126 -18.78 0.58 1.29
C THR A 126 -18.14 -0.57 2.07
N SER A 127 -17.92 -1.74 1.43
CA SER A 127 -17.33 -2.95 2.01
C SER A 127 -15.80 -3.03 1.91
N SER A 128 -15.15 -2.09 1.21
CA SER A 128 -13.68 -2.12 1.02
C SER A 128 -12.90 -1.85 2.31
N HIS A 129 -11.81 -2.61 2.52
CA HIS A 129 -10.94 -2.48 3.68
C HIS A 129 -10.42 -1.03 3.81
N ARG A 130 -10.75 -0.37 4.94
CA ARG A 130 -10.20 0.95 5.29
C ARG A 130 -8.99 0.75 6.19
N SER A 131 -7.87 1.37 5.84
CA SER A 131 -6.67 1.38 6.68
C SER A 131 -6.92 2.10 8.02
N PRO A 132 -6.19 1.79 9.09
CA PRO A 132 -6.35 2.43 10.40
C PRO A 132 -5.86 3.88 10.49
N GLN A 133 -5.39 4.49 9.39
CA GLN A 133 -4.97 5.89 9.36
C GLN A 133 -6.22 6.78 9.38
N PHE A 134 -6.78 6.96 10.57
CA PHE A 134 -7.93 7.81 10.83
C PHE A 134 -7.51 9.27 10.77
N LEU A 135 -7.72 9.92 9.63
CA LEU A 135 -7.90 11.37 9.58
C LEU A 135 -9.05 11.76 8.64
N GLY A 136 -10.22 11.97 9.25
CA GLY A 136 -11.22 12.95 8.82
C GLY A 136 -11.80 12.80 7.40
N THR A 137 -12.80 11.95 7.25
CA THR A 137 -13.89 12.24 6.28
C THR A 137 -15.22 12.23 6.99
N SER A 138 -15.56 13.33 7.67
CA SER A 138 -16.95 13.63 7.99
C SER A 138 -17.65 14.06 6.71
N SER A 139 -18.72 13.34 6.35
CA SER A 139 -19.64 13.79 5.30
C SER A 139 -20.52 14.88 5.91
N PHE A 140 -20.19 16.14 5.68
CA PHE A 140 -21.09 17.25 6.02
C PHE A 140 -22.31 17.20 5.09
N LYS A 141 -23.47 16.80 5.62
CA LYS A 141 -24.76 17.12 4.99
C LYS A 141 -24.87 18.65 4.92
N LYS A 142 -25.03 19.20 3.71
CA LYS A 142 -25.36 20.62 3.54
C LYS A 142 -26.66 20.92 4.28
N PRO A 143 -26.75 22.01 5.07
CA PRO A 143 -28.02 22.46 5.61
C PRO A 143 -28.91 22.94 4.46
N SER A 144 -30.17 22.52 4.50
CA SER A 144 -31.26 23.02 3.65
C SER A 144 -31.52 24.48 3.98
N ILE A 145 -31.40 25.37 2.99
CA ILE A 145 -31.82 26.77 3.11
C ILE A 145 -33.36 26.77 2.99
N ALA A 146 -34.05 27.06 4.09
CA ALA A 146 -35.47 27.33 4.08
C ALA A 146 -35.71 28.70 3.44
N VAL A 147 -36.43 28.72 2.31
CA VAL A 147 -36.94 29.95 1.69
C VAL A 147 -38.14 30.41 2.49
N GLN A 148 -38.01 31.57 3.15
CA GLN A 148 -39.09 32.25 3.85
C GLN A 148 -39.71 33.26 2.87
N ASN A 149 -40.84 32.90 2.24
CA ASN A 149 -41.62 33.83 1.44
C ASN A 149 -42.53 34.65 2.36
N SER A 150 -42.35 35.96 2.28
CA SER A 150 -43.22 37.01 2.81
C SER A 150 -44.51 37.15 1.99
N LEU A 151 -45.64 37.21 2.68
CA LEU A 151 -46.79 38.07 2.38
C LEU A 151 -47.25 38.71 3.70
#